data_AF-A0AA51R7U9-F1
#
_entry.id   AF-A0AA51R7U9-F1
#
_cell.length_a   1.000
_cell.length_b   1.000
_cell.length_c   1.000
_cell.angle_alpha   90.00
_cell.angle_beta   90.00
_cell.angle_gamma   90.00
#
_symmetry.space_group_name_H-M   'P 1'
#
loop_
_entity.id
_entity.type
_entity.pdbx_description
1 polymer ?
#
loop_
_entity_poly.entity_id
_entity_poly.type
_entity_poly.pdbx_seq_one_letter_code
_entity_poly.pdbx_strand_id
1 'polypeptide(L)'
;MKRIISSLLLVIIILTSTTSFATMEDRLSNHWAKDLVDKEFISYYFPYFAKDNFSKFEPDEDMSRKDFALSVASLFKDYDFEFTNSTIVDGILTRKEAVEIIGKRLTELENIIDKKEELPFKDINTMNKESIELLGVLFNLKIIYGVSDTIFMPDKELTKIESIIILQRLKGVLEEMRGIREVSFNVSGIVESYNNQESVIVKEDNDKVLVTITKEFPTPGYSLDVGKIVNGREGYKIYLDIKPPKEGMMQLQVITYKTMTIEIPKDKLMTPPYIFNIIGLESNLFRI
;
A
#
# COMPACT_ATOMS: atom_id res chain seq x y z
N MET A 1 -36.75 28.58 34.79
CA MET A 1 -36.66 28.29 33.34
C MET A 1 -35.39 28.82 32.68
N LYS A 2 -35.06 30.12 32.73
CA LYS A 2 -33.88 30.69 32.03
C LYS A 2 -32.54 30.00 32.36
N ARG A 3 -32.29 29.60 33.62
CA ARG A 3 -31.06 28.89 34.03
C ARG A 3 -30.96 27.47 33.45
N ILE A 4 -32.07 26.73 33.41
CA ILE A 4 -32.11 25.35 32.88
C ILE A 4 -31.90 25.35 31.36
N ILE A 5 -32.52 26.32 30.66
CA ILE A 5 -32.34 26.50 29.21
C ILE A 5 -30.88 26.85 28.89
N SER A 6 -30.25 27.71 29.69
CA SER A 6 -28.84 28.08 29.51
C SER A 6 -27.88 26.89 29.76
N SER A 7 -28.16 26.04 30.74
CA SER A 7 -27.36 24.83 31.00
C SER A 7 -27.53 23.78 29.90
N LEU A 8 -28.75 23.62 29.36
CA LEU A 8 -29.02 22.70 28.26
C LEU A 8 -28.31 23.14 26.96
N LEU A 9 -28.27 24.45 26.70
CA LEU A 9 -27.57 25.03 25.55
C LEU A 9 -26.06 24.78 25.63
N LEU A 10 -25.47 24.88 26.83
CA LEU A 10 -24.04 24.62 27.03
C LEU A 10 -23.69 23.15 26.78
N VAL A 11 -24.56 22.23 27.21
CA VAL A 11 -24.41 20.78 26.96
C VAL A 11 -24.56 20.45 25.47
N ILE A 12 -25.50 21.09 24.76
CA ILE A 12 -25.67 20.91 23.32
C ILE A 12 -24.43 21.40 22.55
N ILE A 13 -23.85 22.55 22.92
CA ILE A 13 -22.63 23.07 22.27
C ILE A 13 -21.45 22.10 22.41
N ILE A 14 -21.29 21.47 23.58
CA ILE A 14 -20.24 20.46 23.84
C ILE A 14 -20.53 19.15 23.08
N LEU A 15 -21.79 18.81 22.86
CA LEU A 15 -22.19 17.62 22.08
C LEU A 15 -22.11 17.85 20.56
N THR A 16 -22.13 19.10 20.09
CA THR A 16 -22.00 19.45 18.66
C THR A 16 -20.58 19.75 18.22
N SER A 17 -19.59 19.71 19.11
CA SER A 17 -18.18 19.76 18.69
C SER A 17 -17.82 18.44 18.04
N THR A 18 -18.12 18.31 16.75
CA THR A 18 -17.50 17.28 15.91
C THR A 18 -16.00 17.56 15.94
N THR A 19 -15.25 16.75 16.68
CA THR A 19 -13.80 16.70 16.52
C THR A 19 -13.55 16.28 15.08
N SER A 20 -13.18 17.24 14.24
CA SER A 20 -12.68 16.95 12.90
C SER A 20 -11.36 16.21 13.10
N PHE A 21 -11.42 14.89 13.06
CA PHE A 21 -10.22 14.06 13.08
C PHE A 21 -9.58 14.20 11.70
N ALA A 22 -8.41 14.83 11.65
CA ALA A 22 -7.66 14.99 10.41
C ALA A 22 -7.37 13.61 9.82
N THR A 23 -7.96 13.29 8.67
CA THR A 23 -7.66 12.02 7.98
C THR A 23 -6.24 12.07 7.39
N MET A 24 -5.74 10.94 6.88
CA MET A 24 -4.46 10.93 6.15
C MET A 24 -4.45 11.95 5.00
N GLU A 25 -5.58 12.09 4.30
CA GLU A 25 -5.75 13.03 3.20
C GLU A 25 -5.62 14.48 3.68
N ASP A 26 -6.12 14.81 4.87
CA ASP A 26 -5.95 16.14 5.47
C ASP A 26 -4.48 16.41 5.80
N ARG A 27 -3.80 15.41 6.40
CA ARG A 27 -2.36 15.48 6.76
C ARG A 27 -1.45 15.68 5.55
N LEU A 28 -1.85 15.17 4.39
CA LEU A 28 -1.07 15.26 3.14
C LEU A 28 -1.62 16.30 2.14
N SER A 29 -2.68 17.03 2.46
CA SER A 29 -3.45 17.85 1.52
C SER A 29 -2.62 18.78 0.63
N ASN A 30 -1.55 19.38 1.17
CA ASN A 30 -0.59 20.25 0.47
C ASN A 30 0.85 19.71 0.48
N HIS A 31 1.03 18.44 0.81
CA HIS A 31 2.35 17.82 0.95
C HIS A 31 2.82 17.25 -0.39
N TRP A 32 4.10 17.41 -0.73
CA TRP A 32 4.67 16.98 -2.03
C TRP A 32 4.52 15.48 -2.31
N ALA A 33 4.41 14.69 -1.25
CA ALA A 33 4.25 13.24 -1.33
C ALA A 33 2.80 12.75 -1.38
N LYS A 34 1.79 13.63 -1.43
CA LYS A 34 0.37 13.25 -1.33
C LYS A 34 -0.01 12.07 -2.24
N ASP A 35 0.42 12.11 -3.50
CA ASP A 35 0.09 11.11 -4.51
C ASP A 35 1.14 9.97 -4.59
N LEU A 36 2.15 10.00 -3.73
CA LEU A 36 3.23 9.00 -3.69
C LEU A 36 3.00 7.93 -2.63
N VAL A 37 2.04 8.11 -1.72
CA VAL A 37 1.90 7.27 -0.53
C VAL A 37 0.53 6.63 -0.46
N ASP A 38 0.54 5.32 -0.23
CA ASP A 38 -0.65 4.47 -0.20
C ASP A 38 -1.17 4.35 1.25
N LYS A 39 -2.47 4.61 1.42
CA LYS A 39 -3.10 4.67 2.74
C LYS A 39 -3.14 3.31 3.43
N GLU A 40 -3.44 2.28 2.67
CA GLU A 40 -3.48 0.90 3.10
C GLU A 40 -2.08 0.46 3.54
N PHE A 41 -1.04 0.86 2.80
CA PHE A 41 0.36 0.61 3.13
C PHE A 41 0.75 1.23 4.48
N ILE A 42 0.45 2.51 4.70
CA ILE A 42 0.73 3.15 6.01
C ILE A 42 -0.05 2.45 7.12
N SER A 43 -1.35 2.18 6.88
CA SER A 43 -2.20 1.53 7.88
C SER A 43 -1.67 0.16 8.30
N TYR A 44 -1.09 -0.58 7.36
CA TYR A 44 -0.60 -1.93 7.57
C TYR A 44 0.80 -1.96 8.18
N TYR A 45 1.77 -1.27 7.57
CA TYR A 45 3.18 -1.34 8.00
C TYR A 45 3.56 -0.29 9.03
N PHE A 46 2.78 0.78 9.17
CA PHE A 46 2.98 1.85 10.15
C PHE A 46 1.70 2.06 11.00
N PRO A 47 1.18 1.00 11.65
CA PRO A 47 -0.12 1.07 12.34
C PRO A 47 -0.14 2.09 13.47
N TYR A 48 1.02 2.45 14.02
CA TYR A 48 1.17 3.49 15.04
C TYR A 48 0.89 4.90 14.51
N PHE A 49 1.05 5.15 13.21
CA PHE A 49 0.61 6.40 12.57
C PHE A 49 -0.88 6.39 12.28
N ALA A 50 -1.45 5.26 11.84
CA ALA A 50 -2.85 5.17 11.46
C ALA A 50 -3.85 5.21 12.64
N LYS A 51 -3.36 5.01 13.87
CA LYS A 51 -4.18 5.15 15.09
C LYS A 51 -4.89 6.49 15.16
N ASP A 52 -6.09 6.46 15.73
CA ASP A 52 -6.91 7.65 15.96
C ASP A 52 -7.05 8.49 14.67
N ASN A 53 -7.35 7.79 13.55
CA ASN A 53 -7.50 8.34 12.21
C ASN A 53 -6.31 9.20 11.78
N PHE A 54 -5.08 8.69 11.86
CA PHE A 54 -3.87 9.42 11.44
C PHE A 54 -3.56 10.69 12.24
N SER A 55 -4.15 10.87 13.44
CA SER A 55 -3.92 12.07 14.25
C SER A 55 -2.47 12.25 14.71
N LYS A 56 -1.65 11.19 14.72
CA LYS A 56 -0.21 11.25 15.08
C LYS A 56 0.72 11.23 13.88
N PHE A 57 0.17 11.25 12.67
CA PHE A 57 0.94 11.28 11.45
C PHE A 57 1.28 12.72 11.06
N GLU A 58 2.51 13.12 11.36
CA GLU A 58 3.10 14.39 10.94
C GLU A 58 4.19 14.10 9.88
N PRO A 59 3.91 14.25 8.58
CA PRO A 59 4.76 13.74 7.49
C PRO A 59 6.23 14.17 7.55
N ASP A 60 6.47 15.43 7.92
CA ASP A 60 7.80 16.07 7.95
C ASP A 60 8.53 15.90 9.28
N GLU A 61 7.91 15.26 10.29
CA GLU A 61 8.59 14.95 11.54
C GLU A 61 9.59 13.81 11.34
N ASP A 62 10.63 13.77 12.17
CA ASP A 62 11.63 12.72 12.12
C ASP A 62 11.05 11.34 12.41
N MET A 63 11.62 10.34 11.74
CA MET A 63 11.28 8.94 11.92
C MET A 63 12.06 8.36 13.10
N SER A 64 11.36 7.64 13.98
CA SER A 64 11.99 6.79 15.00
C SER A 64 12.65 5.58 14.34
N ARG A 65 13.92 5.34 14.67
CA ARG A 65 14.68 4.17 14.18
C ARG A 65 14.01 2.86 14.56
N LYS A 66 13.48 2.80 15.78
CA LYS A 66 12.77 1.62 16.28
C LYS A 66 11.51 1.35 15.48
N ASP A 67 10.71 2.38 15.26
CA ASP A 67 9.44 2.28 14.56
C ASP A 67 9.66 1.87 13.09
N PHE A 68 10.66 2.47 12.43
CA PHE A 68 11.05 2.09 11.07
C PHE A 68 11.53 0.64 10.99
N ALA A 69 12.40 0.20 11.90
CA ALA A 69 12.90 -1.17 11.92
C ALA A 69 11.78 -2.20 12.15
N LEU A 70 10.77 -1.88 12.97
CA LEU A 70 9.57 -2.70 13.13
C LEU A 70 8.74 -2.78 11.84
N SER A 71 8.59 -1.66 11.13
CA SER A 71 7.90 -1.63 9.83
C SER A 71 8.64 -2.44 8.77
N VAL A 72 9.97 -2.35 8.72
CA VAL A 72 10.82 -3.21 7.87
C VAL A 72 10.62 -4.68 8.23
N ALA A 73 10.68 -5.04 9.52
CA ALA A 73 10.47 -6.41 9.97
C ALA A 73 9.10 -6.96 9.57
N SER A 74 8.04 -6.14 9.74
CA SER A 74 6.68 -6.50 9.32
C SER A 74 6.60 -6.74 7.82
N LEU A 75 7.24 -5.88 7.01
CA LEU A 75 7.28 -6.06 5.56
C LEU A 75 8.01 -7.35 5.18
N PHE A 76 9.21 -7.62 5.69
CA PHE A 76 9.93 -8.86 5.36
C PHE A 76 9.16 -10.12 5.82
N LYS A 77 8.45 -10.05 6.95
CA LYS A 77 7.61 -11.14 7.44
C LYS A 77 6.48 -11.50 6.46
N ASP A 78 5.82 -10.51 5.86
CA ASP A 78 4.81 -10.76 4.82
C ASP A 78 5.38 -11.49 3.60
N TYR A 79 6.70 -11.45 3.44
CA TYR A 79 7.46 -12.08 2.38
C TYR A 79 8.32 -13.26 2.93
N ASP A 80 7.90 -13.96 4.00
CA ASP A 80 8.52 -15.16 4.67
C ASP A 80 10.02 -15.07 4.89
N PHE A 81 10.56 -13.87 5.00
CA PHE A 81 11.95 -13.74 5.36
C PHE A 81 12.02 -13.76 6.89
N GLU A 82 12.73 -14.75 7.42
CA GLU A 82 12.89 -14.91 8.87
C GLU A 82 13.59 -13.69 9.45
N PHE A 83 12.98 -13.08 10.46
CA PHE A 83 13.55 -11.93 11.14
C PHE A 83 14.36 -12.37 12.35
N THR A 84 15.69 -12.27 12.27
CA THR A 84 16.54 -12.41 13.46
C THR A 84 16.54 -11.09 14.22
N ASN A 85 16.06 -11.12 15.48
CA ASN A 85 16.01 -9.94 16.33
C ASN A 85 17.41 -9.35 16.53
N SER A 86 17.72 -8.25 15.85
CA SER A 86 18.83 -7.38 16.22
C SER A 86 18.36 -6.44 17.34
N THR A 87 19.22 -6.16 18.32
CA THR A 87 18.96 -5.13 19.33
C THR A 87 18.81 -3.77 18.65
N ILE A 88 17.57 -3.30 18.45
CA ILE A 88 17.32 -1.99 17.87
C ILE A 88 17.46 -0.94 18.96
N VAL A 89 18.49 -0.12 18.85
CA VAL A 89 18.71 1.02 19.75
C VAL A 89 17.77 2.15 19.35
N ASP A 90 17.03 2.65 20.34
CA ASP A 90 16.09 3.78 20.17
C ASP A 90 16.83 5.06 19.75
N GLY A 91 16.11 5.96 19.06
CA GLY A 91 16.68 7.21 18.54
C GLY A 91 16.10 7.62 17.17
N ILE A 92 16.55 8.76 16.67
CA ILE A 92 16.16 9.27 15.36
C ILE A 92 16.87 8.46 14.27
N LEU A 93 16.13 8.15 13.21
CA LEU A 93 16.62 7.41 12.04
C LEU A 93 17.39 8.35 11.11
N THR A 94 18.67 8.03 10.86
CA THR A 94 19.44 8.68 9.79
C THR A 94 19.36 7.89 8.48
N ARG A 95 19.72 8.54 7.37
CA ARG A 95 19.76 7.90 6.04
C ARG A 95 20.73 6.72 5.99
N LYS A 96 21.90 6.84 6.60
CA LYS A 96 22.87 5.74 6.76
C LYS A 96 22.28 4.56 7.52
N GLU A 97 21.56 4.82 8.60
CA GLU A 97 20.94 3.75 9.39
C GLU A 97 19.82 3.05 8.63
N ALA A 98 19.00 3.78 7.85
CA ALA A 98 18.01 3.15 6.98
C ALA A 98 18.67 2.23 5.94
N VAL A 99 19.82 2.65 5.37
CA VAL A 99 20.62 1.81 4.47
C VAL A 99 21.08 0.54 5.18
N GLU A 100 21.60 0.64 6.39
CA GLU A 100 22.07 -0.52 7.14
C GLU A 100 20.91 -1.47 7.51
N ILE A 101 19.78 -0.93 7.98
CA ILE A 101 18.61 -1.72 8.38
C ILE A 101 18.05 -2.50 7.20
N ILE A 102 17.84 -1.85 6.05
CA ILE A 102 17.27 -2.51 4.87
C ILE A 102 18.31 -3.38 4.18
N GLY A 103 19.51 -2.82 3.96
CA GLY A 103 20.57 -3.44 3.19
C GLY A 103 21.01 -4.78 3.78
N LYS A 104 21.26 -4.83 5.10
CA LYS A 104 21.66 -6.08 5.78
C LYS A 104 20.64 -7.19 5.54
N ARG A 105 19.35 -6.87 5.64
CA ARG A 105 18.24 -7.82 5.41
C ARG A 105 18.11 -8.25 3.97
N LEU A 106 18.23 -7.33 3.02
CA LEU A 106 18.20 -7.68 1.61
C LEU A 106 19.40 -8.58 1.25
N THR A 107 20.60 -8.27 1.70
CA THR A 107 21.78 -9.08 1.36
C THR A 107 21.77 -10.49 1.96
N GLU A 108 20.92 -10.75 2.96
CA GLU A 108 20.65 -12.11 3.47
C GLU A 108 19.83 -12.97 2.49
N LEU A 109 19.18 -12.34 1.49
CA LEU A 109 18.38 -13.04 0.48
C LEU A 109 19.27 -13.58 -0.65
N GLU A 110 18.99 -14.83 -1.08
CA GLU A 110 19.65 -15.43 -2.23
C GLU A 110 19.41 -14.57 -3.49
N ASN A 111 20.48 -14.28 -4.27
CA ASN A 111 20.49 -13.56 -5.56
C ASN A 111 20.61 -12.01 -5.55
N ILE A 112 20.87 -11.34 -4.43
CA ILE A 112 21.04 -9.86 -4.43
C ILE A 112 22.48 -9.41 -4.75
N ILE A 113 23.47 -10.29 -4.63
CA ILE A 113 24.88 -9.93 -4.46
C ILE A 113 25.59 -9.45 -5.76
N ASP A 114 25.05 -9.70 -6.95
CA ASP A 114 25.76 -9.43 -8.22
C ASP A 114 25.49 -8.05 -8.86
N LYS A 115 24.83 -7.13 -8.14
CA LYS A 115 24.35 -5.85 -8.68
C LYS A 115 25.10 -4.64 -8.10
N LYS A 116 26.44 -4.59 -8.27
CA LYS A 116 27.25 -3.43 -7.85
C LYS A 116 27.36 -2.39 -8.97
N GLU A 117 26.65 -1.28 -8.82
CA GLU A 117 26.86 -0.07 -9.63
C GLU A 117 27.78 0.93 -8.93
N GLU A 118 28.48 1.77 -9.70
CA GLU A 118 29.23 2.90 -9.14
C GLU A 118 28.27 3.93 -8.54
N LEU A 119 28.47 4.26 -7.26
CA LEU A 119 27.68 5.28 -6.58
C LEU A 119 28.15 6.69 -7.00
N PRO A 120 27.25 7.59 -7.43
CA PRO A 120 27.62 8.94 -7.87
C PRO A 120 27.87 9.92 -6.70
N PHE A 121 27.74 9.46 -5.46
CA PHE A 121 27.74 10.33 -4.28
C PHE A 121 29.14 10.65 -3.78
N LYS A 122 29.40 11.93 -3.51
CA LYS A 122 30.73 12.42 -3.10
C LYS A 122 30.93 12.46 -1.58
N ASP A 123 29.83 12.48 -0.83
CA ASP A 123 29.79 12.69 0.62
C ASP A 123 29.60 11.39 1.43
N ILE A 124 29.67 10.23 0.79
CA ILE A 124 29.55 8.91 1.44
C ILE A 124 30.85 8.42 2.06
N ASN A 125 31.94 9.19 1.96
CA ASN A 125 33.23 8.87 2.56
C ASN A 125 33.21 8.87 4.10
N THR A 126 32.15 9.41 4.73
CA THR A 126 31.90 9.31 6.18
C THR A 126 31.32 7.96 6.59
N MET A 127 30.86 7.15 5.64
CA MET A 127 30.32 5.82 5.87
C MET A 127 31.45 4.77 5.87
N ASN A 128 31.28 3.70 6.63
CA ASN A 128 32.18 2.55 6.54
C ASN A 128 31.96 1.77 5.23
N LYS A 129 32.94 0.95 4.84
CA LYS A 129 32.92 0.19 3.58
C LYS A 129 31.66 -0.67 3.42
N GLU A 130 31.26 -1.39 4.48
CA GLU A 130 30.06 -2.24 4.46
C GLU A 130 28.80 -1.42 4.14
N SER A 131 28.62 -0.28 4.80
CA SER A 131 27.47 0.61 4.59
C SER A 131 27.45 1.21 3.18
N ILE A 132 28.63 1.49 2.60
CA ILE A 132 28.74 1.93 1.20
C ILE A 132 28.33 0.80 0.24
N GLU A 133 28.72 -0.44 0.51
CA GLU A 133 28.30 -1.59 -0.30
C GLU A 133 26.78 -1.81 -0.23
N LEU A 134 26.19 -1.71 0.98
CA LEU A 134 24.75 -1.77 1.17
C LEU A 134 24.03 -0.64 0.42
N LEU A 135 24.56 0.58 0.48
CA LEU A 135 24.02 1.72 -0.27
C LEU A 135 24.04 1.44 -1.78
N GLY A 136 25.11 0.82 -2.29
CA GLY A 136 25.21 0.39 -3.68
C GLY A 136 24.06 -0.52 -4.11
N VAL A 137 23.75 -1.52 -3.28
CA VAL A 137 22.64 -2.45 -3.52
C VAL A 137 21.31 -1.70 -3.53
N LEU A 138 21.03 -0.88 -2.52
CA LEU A 138 19.75 -0.17 -2.42
C LEU A 138 19.54 0.87 -3.52
N PHE A 139 20.62 1.52 -3.95
CA PHE A 139 20.59 2.49 -5.05
C PHE A 139 20.28 1.82 -6.39
N ASN A 140 20.95 0.70 -6.71
CA ASN A 140 20.72 -0.05 -7.94
C ASN A 140 19.28 -0.62 -7.98
N LEU A 141 18.78 -1.11 -6.85
CA LEU A 141 17.40 -1.56 -6.70
C LEU A 141 16.37 -0.42 -6.65
N LYS A 142 16.80 0.85 -6.80
CA LYS A 142 15.92 2.04 -6.79
C LYS A 142 15.09 2.18 -5.51
N ILE A 143 15.58 1.63 -4.40
CA ILE A 143 14.94 1.72 -3.09
C ILE A 143 15.23 3.08 -2.47
N ILE A 144 16.49 3.53 -2.57
CA ILE A 144 16.95 4.81 -2.04
C ILE A 144 17.69 5.61 -3.11
N TYR A 145 17.50 6.93 -3.08
CA TYR A 145 18.20 7.89 -3.96
C TYR A 145 18.95 8.91 -3.11
N GLY A 146 19.89 9.64 -3.72
CA GLY A 146 20.50 10.81 -3.09
C GLY A 146 19.50 11.94 -2.88
N VAL A 147 19.87 12.93 -2.06
CA VAL A 147 19.14 14.21 -1.97
C VAL A 147 19.37 15.08 -3.21
N SER A 148 20.42 14.79 -3.96
CA SER A 148 20.70 15.27 -5.31
C SER A 148 21.50 14.21 -6.06
N ASP A 149 21.82 14.48 -7.33
CA ASP A 149 22.55 13.54 -8.21
C ASP A 149 23.93 13.15 -7.67
N THR A 150 24.55 13.97 -6.82
CA THR A 150 25.92 13.73 -6.31
C THR A 150 26.06 13.80 -4.80
N ILE A 151 24.96 13.97 -4.07
CA ILE A 151 24.95 14.11 -2.60
C ILE A 151 23.92 13.15 -2.00
N PHE A 152 24.36 12.32 -1.05
CA PHE A 152 23.50 11.37 -0.34
C PHE A 152 23.05 11.87 1.04
N MET A 153 23.87 12.65 1.74
CA MET A 153 23.74 13.07 3.15
C MET A 153 23.55 11.92 4.15
N PRO A 154 24.59 11.11 4.43
CA PRO A 154 24.49 9.92 5.29
C PRO A 154 23.89 10.18 6.68
N ASP A 155 24.26 11.30 7.30
CA ASP A 155 23.86 11.63 8.68
C ASP A 155 22.60 12.50 8.76
N LYS A 156 21.96 12.82 7.64
CA LYS A 156 20.66 13.52 7.65
C LYS A 156 19.60 12.60 8.24
N GLU A 157 18.79 13.15 9.14
CA GLU A 157 17.60 12.50 9.69
C GLU A 157 16.55 12.30 8.58
N LEU A 158 15.88 11.16 8.62
CA LEU A 158 14.79 10.84 7.71
C LEU A 158 13.48 11.27 8.34
N THR A 159 12.69 12.00 7.57
CA THR A 159 11.30 12.29 7.92
C THR A 159 10.45 11.01 7.84
N LYS A 160 9.28 11.04 8.48
CA LYS A 160 8.30 9.94 8.42
C LYS A 160 7.91 9.64 6.98
N ILE A 161 7.67 10.67 6.17
CA ILE A 161 7.25 10.51 4.79
C ILE A 161 8.36 9.94 3.88
N GLU A 162 9.61 10.39 4.03
CA GLU A 162 10.73 9.83 3.28
C GLU A 162 10.92 8.34 3.60
N SER A 163 10.78 7.98 4.88
CA SER A 163 10.89 6.60 5.36
C SER A 163 9.81 5.69 4.78
N ILE A 164 8.56 6.16 4.75
CA ILE A 164 7.44 5.40 4.16
C ILE A 164 7.69 5.16 2.66
N ILE A 165 8.12 6.18 1.92
CA ILE A 165 8.42 6.05 0.49
C ILE A 165 9.52 5.04 0.24
N ILE A 166 10.60 5.06 1.04
CA ILE A 166 11.68 4.08 0.97
C ILE A 166 11.11 2.66 1.19
N LEU A 167 10.24 2.48 2.18
CA LEU A 167 9.64 1.18 2.48
C LEU A 167 8.68 0.69 1.38
N GLN A 168 7.91 1.58 0.74
CA GLN A 168 7.07 1.21 -0.40
C GLN A 168 7.90 0.74 -1.60
N ARG A 169 9.04 1.38 -1.86
CA ARG A 169 9.95 0.95 -2.93
C ARG A 169 10.57 -0.40 -2.61
N LEU A 170 10.97 -0.61 -1.35
CA LEU A 170 11.41 -1.92 -0.88
C LEU A 170 10.34 -3.00 -1.11
N LYS A 171 9.07 -2.71 -0.78
CA LYS A 171 7.96 -3.63 -1.07
C LYS A 171 7.90 -4.00 -2.55
N GLY A 172 7.99 -3.01 -3.46
CA GLY A 172 8.00 -3.28 -4.91
C GLY A 172 9.15 -4.22 -5.33
N VAL A 173 10.34 -4.05 -4.75
CA VAL A 173 11.48 -4.95 -5.00
C VAL A 173 11.23 -6.36 -4.47
N LEU A 174 10.69 -6.49 -3.26
CA LEU A 174 10.35 -7.80 -2.68
C LEU A 174 9.24 -8.51 -3.49
N GLU A 175 8.30 -7.75 -4.05
CA GLU A 175 7.29 -8.27 -4.99
C GLU A 175 7.94 -8.84 -6.24
N GLU A 176 8.82 -8.07 -6.89
CA GLU A 176 9.55 -8.52 -8.08
C GLU A 176 10.39 -9.78 -7.79
N MET A 177 11.14 -9.79 -6.68
CA MET A 177 11.99 -10.93 -6.28
C MET A 177 11.19 -12.21 -6.05
N ARG A 178 9.97 -12.08 -5.54
CA ARG A 178 9.06 -13.22 -5.36
C ARG A 178 8.32 -13.63 -6.63
N GLY A 179 8.57 -12.95 -7.74
CA GLY A 179 7.85 -13.17 -8.98
C GLY A 179 6.36 -12.82 -8.85
N ILE A 180 6.01 -11.88 -7.96
CA ILE A 180 4.72 -11.17 -7.99
C ILE A 180 4.76 -10.32 -9.27
N ARG A 181 4.03 -10.79 -10.26
CA ARG A 181 3.95 -10.33 -11.63
C ARG A 181 2.52 -9.92 -11.91
N GLU A 182 2.40 -8.82 -12.63
CA GLU A 182 1.12 -8.47 -13.24
C GLU A 182 0.75 -9.53 -14.26
N VAL A 183 -0.48 -10.02 -14.16
CA VAL A 183 -1.04 -11.04 -15.03
C VAL A 183 -1.86 -10.33 -16.08
N SER A 184 -1.54 -10.55 -17.36
CA SER A 184 -2.34 -10.00 -18.45
C SER A 184 -3.73 -10.63 -18.48
N PHE A 185 -4.76 -9.82 -18.74
CA PHE A 185 -6.16 -10.24 -18.79
C PHE A 185 -6.93 -9.45 -19.87
N ASN A 186 -8.11 -9.94 -20.22
CA ASN A 186 -9.10 -9.22 -21.01
C ASN A 186 -10.43 -9.14 -20.28
N VAL A 187 -11.21 -8.08 -20.49
CA VAL A 187 -12.57 -7.95 -19.97
C VAL A 187 -13.55 -8.20 -21.12
N SER A 188 -14.39 -9.23 -21.02
CA SER A 188 -15.33 -9.62 -22.09
C SER A 188 -16.56 -8.70 -22.19
N GLY A 189 -16.77 -7.86 -21.18
CA GLY A 189 -17.86 -6.90 -21.10
C GLY A 189 -18.35 -6.70 -19.67
N ILE A 190 -19.12 -5.62 -19.47
CA ILE A 190 -19.74 -5.28 -18.20
C ILE A 190 -21.24 -5.09 -18.43
N VAL A 191 -22.06 -5.79 -17.67
CA VAL A 191 -23.53 -5.72 -17.75
C VAL A 191 -24.08 -5.15 -16.44
N GLU A 192 -25.02 -4.22 -16.53
CA GLU A 192 -25.75 -3.68 -15.38
C GLU A 192 -27.11 -4.38 -15.22
N SER A 193 -27.50 -4.64 -13.97
CA SER A 193 -28.79 -5.25 -13.62
C SER A 193 -29.31 -4.70 -12.30
N TYR A 194 -30.62 -4.85 -12.05
CA TYR A 194 -31.29 -4.40 -10.82
C TYR A 194 -31.77 -5.56 -9.94
N ASN A 195 -31.51 -6.80 -10.36
CA ASN A 195 -31.93 -8.00 -9.66
C ASN A 195 -30.82 -9.05 -9.77
N ASN A 196 -29.84 -8.96 -8.88
CA ASN A 196 -28.71 -9.88 -8.80
C ASN A 196 -28.15 -9.89 -7.37
N GLN A 197 -27.05 -10.61 -7.15
CA GLN A 197 -26.35 -10.63 -5.87
C GLN A 197 -24.83 -10.53 -6.08
N GLU A 198 -24.17 -9.84 -5.17
CA GLU A 198 -22.71 -9.73 -5.13
C GLU A 198 -22.06 -11.12 -5.07
N SER A 199 -21.14 -11.41 -5.99
CA SER A 199 -20.61 -12.76 -6.18
C SER A 199 -19.30 -12.78 -6.97
N VAL A 200 -18.51 -13.84 -6.77
CA VAL A 200 -17.31 -14.14 -7.56
C VAL A 200 -17.40 -15.60 -7.99
N ILE A 201 -17.36 -15.84 -9.30
CA ILE A 201 -17.45 -17.18 -9.89
C ILE A 201 -16.20 -17.43 -10.72
N VAL A 202 -15.49 -18.53 -10.45
CA VAL A 202 -14.29 -18.93 -11.20
C VAL A 202 -14.63 -20.18 -12.01
N LYS A 203 -14.39 -20.14 -13.32
CA LYS A 203 -14.60 -21.26 -14.23
C LYS A 203 -13.37 -21.47 -15.10
N GLU A 204 -12.89 -22.70 -15.19
CA GLU A 204 -11.88 -23.06 -16.18
C GLU A 204 -12.53 -23.28 -17.55
N ASP A 205 -11.93 -22.72 -18.59
CA ASP A 205 -12.40 -22.85 -19.99
C ASP A 205 -11.21 -23.06 -20.92
N ASN A 206 -11.02 -24.29 -21.41
CA ASN A 206 -9.92 -24.67 -22.31
C ASN A 206 -8.55 -24.08 -21.88
N ASP A 207 -8.09 -23.05 -22.59
CA ASP A 207 -6.82 -22.34 -22.47
C ASP A 207 -6.86 -21.10 -21.56
N LYS A 208 -8.01 -20.77 -20.97
CA LYS A 208 -8.22 -19.63 -20.08
C LYS A 208 -8.96 -19.98 -18.79
N VAL A 209 -8.92 -19.05 -17.84
CA VAL A 209 -9.73 -19.04 -16.63
C VAL A 209 -10.64 -17.80 -16.71
N LEU A 210 -11.93 -18.04 -16.50
CA LEU A 210 -12.96 -17.02 -16.49
C LEU A 210 -13.29 -16.66 -15.05
N VAL A 211 -13.10 -15.40 -14.68
CA VAL A 211 -13.46 -14.86 -13.37
C VAL A 211 -14.61 -13.88 -13.57
N THR A 212 -15.81 -14.28 -13.16
CA THR A 212 -17.01 -13.45 -13.23
C THR A 212 -17.25 -12.79 -11.87
N ILE A 213 -17.22 -11.46 -11.84
CA ILE A 213 -17.40 -10.65 -10.63
C ILE A 213 -18.68 -9.85 -10.76
N THR A 214 -19.58 -9.99 -9.80
CA THR A 214 -20.76 -9.12 -9.64
C THR A 214 -20.54 -8.24 -8.43
N LYS A 215 -20.54 -6.91 -8.62
CA LYS A 215 -20.41 -5.89 -7.57
C LYS A 215 -21.75 -5.18 -7.36
N GLU A 216 -22.14 -5.01 -6.10
CA GLU A 216 -23.27 -4.16 -5.70
C GLU A 216 -22.85 -2.69 -5.58
N PHE A 217 -23.71 -1.80 -6.06
CA PHE A 217 -23.60 -0.34 -5.93
C PHE A 217 -24.89 0.25 -5.38
N PRO A 218 -24.80 1.28 -4.52
CA PRO A 218 -25.97 1.88 -3.87
C PRO A 218 -26.90 2.60 -4.84
N THR A 219 -26.37 3.07 -5.97
CA THR A 219 -27.09 3.80 -7.02
C THR A 219 -26.51 3.47 -8.41
N PRO A 220 -27.23 3.76 -9.50
CA PRO A 220 -26.68 3.65 -10.85
C PRO A 220 -25.53 4.65 -11.10
N GLY A 221 -24.80 4.49 -12.21
CA GLY A 221 -23.84 5.50 -12.68
C GLY A 221 -22.40 5.36 -12.15
N TYR A 222 -22.14 4.39 -11.29
CA TYR A 222 -20.77 3.95 -11.00
C TYR A 222 -20.12 3.36 -12.27
N SER A 223 -18.83 3.60 -12.46
CA SER A 223 -18.02 2.81 -13.39
C SER A 223 -17.31 1.71 -12.63
N LEU A 224 -17.18 0.55 -13.27
CA LEU A 224 -16.50 -0.62 -12.73
C LEU A 224 -15.56 -1.12 -13.82
N ASP A 225 -14.28 -1.26 -13.50
CA ASP A 225 -13.25 -1.84 -14.36
C ASP A 225 -12.23 -2.63 -13.53
N VAL A 226 -11.25 -3.25 -14.19
CA VAL A 226 -10.13 -3.93 -13.55
C VAL A 226 -8.88 -3.08 -13.75
N GLY A 227 -8.30 -2.57 -12.67
CA GLY A 227 -7.05 -1.83 -12.71
C GLY A 227 -5.86 -2.73 -13.00
N LYS A 228 -5.72 -3.84 -12.26
CA LYS A 228 -4.65 -4.83 -12.46
C LYS A 228 -4.97 -6.17 -11.80
N ILE A 229 -4.27 -7.22 -12.23
CA ILE A 229 -4.26 -8.53 -11.58
C ILE A 229 -2.82 -8.89 -11.25
N VAL A 230 -2.55 -9.32 -10.03
CA VAL A 230 -1.20 -9.78 -9.62
C VAL A 230 -1.28 -11.16 -9.02
N ASN A 231 -0.29 -12.02 -9.26
CA ASN A 231 -0.17 -13.26 -8.49
C ASN A 231 0.41 -12.96 -7.09
N GLY A 232 -0.09 -13.67 -6.08
CA GLY A 232 0.41 -13.64 -4.71
C GLY A 232 0.45 -15.05 -4.12
N ARG A 233 0.79 -15.16 -2.83
CA ARG A 233 0.85 -16.47 -2.15
C ARG A 233 -0.49 -17.21 -2.11
N GLU A 234 -1.55 -16.47 -1.82
CA GLU A 234 -2.89 -17.03 -1.61
C GLU A 234 -3.71 -17.02 -2.91
N GLY A 235 -3.02 -17.11 -4.04
CA GLY A 235 -3.58 -16.94 -5.37
C GLY A 235 -3.45 -15.51 -5.88
N TYR A 236 -4.34 -15.14 -6.77
CA TYR A 236 -4.33 -13.89 -7.52
C TYR A 236 -5.10 -12.81 -6.77
N LYS A 237 -4.64 -11.57 -6.83
CA LYS A 237 -5.37 -10.40 -6.36
C LYS A 237 -5.84 -9.60 -7.57
N ILE A 238 -7.14 -9.35 -7.67
CA ILE A 238 -7.76 -8.53 -8.71
C ILE A 238 -8.10 -7.18 -8.07
N TYR A 239 -7.49 -6.11 -8.56
CA TYR A 239 -7.75 -4.75 -8.10
C TYR A 239 -8.80 -4.11 -8.99
N LEU A 240 -9.97 -3.82 -8.43
CA LEU A 240 -11.04 -3.13 -9.16
C LEU A 240 -10.76 -1.62 -9.23
N ASP A 241 -11.02 -1.02 -10.40
CA ASP A 241 -11.08 0.44 -10.57
C ASP A 241 -12.56 0.85 -10.57
N ILE A 242 -12.99 1.44 -9.45
CA ILE A 242 -14.36 1.87 -9.23
C ILE A 242 -14.38 3.39 -9.15
N LYS A 243 -15.17 4.04 -10.01
CA LYS A 243 -15.37 5.49 -9.95
C LYS A 243 -16.83 5.79 -9.64
N PRO A 244 -17.10 6.67 -8.66
CA PRO A 244 -18.46 7.10 -8.37
C PRO A 244 -19.02 7.91 -9.55
N PRO A 245 -20.36 8.03 -9.62
CA PRO A 245 -20.99 8.95 -10.54
C PRO A 245 -20.54 10.40 -10.30
N LYS A 246 -20.62 11.22 -11.36
CA LYS A 246 -20.24 12.64 -11.26
C LYS A 246 -21.08 13.36 -10.21
N GLU A 247 -20.44 14.21 -9.43
CA GLU A 247 -21.12 15.03 -8.43
C GLU A 247 -22.26 15.85 -9.04
N GLY A 248 -23.38 15.93 -8.32
CA GLY A 248 -24.58 16.63 -8.76
C GLY A 248 -25.42 15.89 -9.82
N MET A 249 -25.02 14.70 -10.26
CA MET A 249 -25.85 13.87 -11.13
C MET A 249 -27.10 13.38 -10.38
N MET A 250 -28.28 13.65 -10.92
CA MET A 250 -29.51 13.06 -10.39
C MET A 250 -29.54 11.56 -10.68
N GLN A 251 -29.72 10.76 -9.63
CA GLN A 251 -29.70 9.30 -9.71
C GLN A 251 -30.98 8.70 -9.15
N LEU A 252 -31.40 7.60 -9.74
CA LEU A 252 -32.43 6.75 -9.14
C LEU A 252 -31.88 6.18 -7.83
N GLN A 253 -32.71 6.21 -6.78
CA GLN A 253 -32.39 5.67 -5.46
C GLN A 253 -32.69 4.17 -5.43
N VAL A 254 -31.97 3.41 -6.26
CA VAL A 254 -32.11 1.95 -6.39
C VAL A 254 -30.73 1.30 -6.44
N ILE A 255 -30.62 0.16 -5.78
CA ILE A 255 -29.40 -0.66 -5.80
C ILE A 255 -29.19 -1.19 -7.22
N THR A 256 -27.93 -1.18 -7.68
CA THR A 256 -27.54 -1.73 -8.98
C THR A 256 -26.42 -2.73 -8.83
N TYR A 257 -26.38 -3.69 -9.75
CA TYR A 257 -25.35 -4.71 -9.80
C TYR A 257 -24.66 -4.63 -11.15
N LYS A 258 -23.33 -4.55 -11.14
CA LYS A 258 -22.54 -4.69 -12.36
C LYS A 258 -21.79 -6.00 -12.34
N THR A 259 -21.99 -6.79 -13.38
CA THR A 259 -21.32 -8.07 -13.59
C THR A 259 -20.31 -7.90 -14.71
N MET A 260 -19.04 -8.22 -14.42
CA MET A 260 -17.96 -8.30 -15.40
C MET A 260 -17.48 -9.74 -15.51
N THR A 261 -16.96 -10.12 -16.67
CA THR A 261 -16.21 -11.37 -16.85
C THR A 261 -14.80 -11.04 -17.32
N ILE A 262 -13.82 -11.54 -16.57
CA ILE A 262 -12.41 -11.40 -16.84
C ILE A 262 -11.90 -12.71 -17.43
N GLU A 263 -11.17 -12.63 -18.53
CA GLU A 263 -10.50 -13.77 -19.17
C GLU A 263 -9.00 -13.69 -18.90
N ILE A 264 -8.46 -14.76 -18.30
CA ILE A 264 -7.05 -14.84 -17.96
C ILE A 264 -6.44 -16.07 -18.63
N PRO A 265 -5.48 -15.92 -19.55
CA PRO A 265 -4.80 -17.04 -20.18
C PRO A 265 -4.09 -17.95 -19.16
N LYS A 266 -4.27 -19.26 -19.27
CA LYS A 266 -3.69 -20.23 -18.32
C LYS A 266 -2.16 -20.27 -18.35
N ASP A 267 -1.53 -19.93 -19.48
CA ASP A 267 -0.08 -19.83 -19.60
C ASP A 267 0.52 -18.68 -18.78
N LYS A 268 -0.31 -17.74 -18.31
CA LYS A 268 0.06 -16.67 -17.38
C LYS A 268 -0.24 -17.01 -15.92
N LEU A 269 -0.90 -18.13 -15.69
CA LEU A 269 -1.26 -18.61 -14.36
C LEU A 269 -0.29 -19.71 -13.89
N MET A 270 -0.22 -19.88 -12.58
CA MET A 270 0.47 -20.97 -11.90
C MET A 270 -0.40 -22.22 -11.97
N THR A 271 0.06 -23.34 -11.44
CA THR A 271 -0.76 -24.56 -11.43
C THR A 271 -2.01 -24.40 -10.57
N PRO A 272 -3.16 -24.99 -10.97
CA PRO A 272 -4.40 -24.94 -10.20
C PRO A 272 -4.25 -25.58 -8.80
N PRO A 273 -5.14 -25.25 -7.83
CA PRO A 273 -6.36 -24.45 -7.99
C PRO A 273 -6.10 -22.94 -8.12
N TYR A 274 -6.83 -22.27 -9.02
CA TYR A 274 -6.75 -20.83 -9.19
C TYR A 274 -7.64 -20.13 -8.16
N ILE A 275 -7.03 -19.46 -7.18
CA ILE A 275 -7.73 -18.69 -6.16
C ILE A 275 -7.67 -17.21 -6.54
N PHE A 276 -8.80 -16.50 -6.55
CA PHE A 276 -8.86 -15.08 -6.86
C PHE A 276 -9.48 -14.30 -5.71
N ASN A 277 -8.71 -13.36 -5.16
CA ASN A 277 -9.12 -12.43 -4.12
C ASN A 277 -9.41 -11.07 -4.75
N ILE A 278 -10.62 -10.54 -4.57
CA ILE A 278 -11.03 -9.29 -5.22
C ILE A 278 -10.84 -8.13 -4.23
N ILE A 279 -9.92 -7.23 -4.56
CA ILE A 279 -9.64 -6.01 -3.81
C ILE A 279 -10.54 -4.90 -4.34
N GLY A 280 -11.30 -4.26 -3.43
CA GLY A 280 -12.38 -3.32 -3.79
C GLY A 280 -13.80 -3.88 -3.57
N LEU A 281 -13.92 -5.09 -3.01
CA LEU A 281 -15.16 -5.59 -2.39
C LEU A 281 -15.12 -5.29 -0.89
N GLU A 282 -16.12 -4.58 -0.36
CA GLU A 282 -16.37 -4.54 1.09
C GLU A 282 -17.07 -5.83 1.54
N SER A 283 -16.50 -7.00 1.24
CA SER A 283 -16.76 -8.23 1.98
C SER A 283 -15.83 -9.37 1.53
N ASN A 284 -15.03 -9.87 2.47
CA ASN A 284 -14.47 -11.23 2.39
C ASN A 284 -15.63 -12.21 2.61
N LEU A 285 -16.25 -12.71 1.55
CA LEU A 285 -17.24 -13.79 1.65
C LEU A 285 -16.73 -15.04 0.94
N PHE A 286 -15.96 -15.84 1.68
CA PHE A 286 -15.97 -17.28 1.49
C PHE A 286 -17.37 -17.79 1.80
N ARG A 287 -18.06 -18.38 0.83
CA ARG A 287 -19.08 -19.40 1.11
C ARG A 287 -18.90 -20.56 0.12
N ILE A 288 -18.74 -21.74 0.73
CA ILE A 288 -18.70 -23.08 0.13
C ILE A 288 -19.93 -23.32 -0.72
#